data_AF-A0A014KXH2-F1
#
_entry.id   AF-A0A014KXH2-F1
#
_cell.length_a   1.000
_cell.length_b   1.000
_cell.length_c   1.000
_cell.angle_alpha   90.00
_cell.angle_beta   90.00
_cell.angle_gamma   90.00
#
_symmetry.space_group_name_H-M   'P 1'
#
loop_
_entity.id
_entity.type
_entity.pdbx_description
1 polymer ?
#
loop_
_entity_poly.entity_id
_entity_poly.type
_entity_poly.pdbx_seq_one_letter_code
_entity_poly.pdbx_strand_id
1 'polypeptide(L)'
;MFLAPGSGRVSMDDLARELGMSKKTIYRYFPDKHSLLAAVLDRQFAAVERTLEAAAETTEAQPFHVRVQRFLIAAGTELGRIGAAQLATGRGDATLRRHVEQRVDTVIYQRLDELFRDGHRQGALSAPPELLSEITRGALERLLTSRLPGELDWTAADLLRATVDTILYGAIHAARRGADDEQLRVAMPAAPDEEEAVTACTREESSPT
;
A
#
# COMPACT_ATOMS: atom_id res chain seq x y z
N MET A 1 10.06 -17.38 18.31
CA MET A 1 10.36 -18.81 18.61
C MET A 1 9.49 -19.77 17.79
N PHE A 2 8.16 -19.59 17.69
CA PHE A 2 7.27 -20.49 16.91
C PHE A 2 7.25 -20.30 15.38
N LEU A 3 7.69 -19.15 14.86
CA LEU A 3 7.56 -18.79 13.44
C LEU A 3 8.91 -18.54 12.75
N ALA A 4 10.01 -18.92 13.40
CA ALA A 4 11.33 -18.86 12.79
C ALA A 4 11.44 -19.90 11.64
N PRO A 5 12.30 -19.66 10.64
CA PRO A 5 12.55 -20.64 9.57
C PRO A 5 12.88 -22.01 10.16
N GLY A 6 12.07 -23.04 9.84
CA GLY A 6 12.23 -24.41 10.38
C GLY A 6 11.26 -24.82 11.49
N SER A 7 10.23 -24.03 11.79
CA SER A 7 9.17 -24.33 12.78
C SER A 7 8.32 -25.57 12.51
N GLY A 8 8.54 -26.26 11.38
CA GLY A 8 8.08 -27.63 11.16
C GLY A 8 8.52 -28.62 12.26
N ARG A 9 9.48 -28.24 13.12
CA ARG A 9 10.02 -29.09 14.19
C ARG A 9 9.42 -28.92 15.58
N VAL A 10 8.56 -27.94 15.87
CA VAL A 10 7.97 -27.81 17.21
C VAL A 10 6.72 -28.68 17.31
N SER A 11 6.80 -29.75 18.11
CA SER A 11 5.67 -30.65 18.39
C SER A 11 4.82 -30.13 19.55
N MET A 12 3.59 -30.64 19.66
CA MET A 12 2.74 -30.38 20.83
C MET A 12 3.36 -30.91 22.14
N ASP A 13 4.25 -31.91 22.05
CA ASP A 13 4.98 -32.46 23.20
C ASP A 13 6.10 -31.51 23.66
N ASP A 14 6.80 -30.88 22.71
CA ASP A 14 7.80 -29.86 23.01
C ASP A 14 7.15 -28.65 23.70
N LEU A 15 5.98 -28.24 23.20
CA LEU A 15 5.21 -27.16 23.78
C LEU A 15 4.73 -27.47 25.21
N ALA A 16 4.22 -28.68 25.44
CA ALA A 16 3.80 -29.14 26.77
C ALA A 16 4.96 -29.08 27.76
N ARG A 17 6.13 -29.57 27.35
CA ARG A 17 7.36 -29.56 28.15
C ARG A 17 7.85 -28.14 28.44
N GLU A 18 7.85 -27.25 27.45
CA GLU A 18 8.29 -25.86 27.60
C GLU A 18 7.35 -25.04 28.50
N LEU A 19 6.04 -25.25 28.39
CA LEU A 19 5.04 -24.57 29.21
C LEU A 19 4.87 -25.19 30.61
N GLY A 20 5.53 -26.31 30.91
CA GLY A 20 5.32 -27.06 32.15
C GLY A 20 3.89 -27.60 32.30
N MET A 21 3.19 -27.82 31.18
CA MET A 21 1.79 -28.25 31.14
C MET A 21 1.65 -29.67 30.59
N SER A 22 0.56 -30.35 30.93
CA SER A 22 0.21 -31.59 30.24
C SER A 22 -0.29 -31.30 28.82
N LYS A 23 0.00 -32.20 27.87
CA LYS A 23 -0.53 -32.13 26.50
C LYS A 23 -2.07 -32.07 26.48
N LYS A 24 -2.73 -32.78 27.41
CA LYS A 24 -4.19 -32.77 27.60
C LYS A 24 -4.71 -31.38 27.98
N THR A 25 -3.97 -30.63 28.79
CA THR A 25 -4.31 -29.24 29.14
C THR A 25 -4.32 -28.37 27.90
N ILE A 26 -3.30 -28.50 27.04
CA ILE A 26 -3.20 -27.71 25.79
C ILE A 26 -4.35 -28.07 24.84
N TYR A 27 -4.61 -29.37 24.63
CA TYR A 27 -5.71 -29.81 23.75
C TYR A 27 -7.10 -29.40 24.23
N ARG A 28 -7.28 -29.12 25.53
CA ARG A 28 -8.54 -28.58 26.04
C ARG A 28 -8.84 -27.16 25.52
N TYR A 29 -7.80 -26.37 25.26
CA TYR A 29 -7.93 -25.01 24.74
C TYR A 29 -7.77 -24.95 23.23
N PHE A 30 -6.91 -25.80 22.66
CA PHE A 30 -6.57 -25.82 21.25
C PHE A 30 -6.66 -27.26 20.72
N PRO A 31 -7.77 -27.64 20.07
CA PRO A 31 -8.03 -29.02 19.67
C PRO A 31 -6.97 -29.58 18.72
N ASP A 32 -6.27 -28.72 17.99
CA ASP A 32 -5.18 -29.08 17.08
C ASP A 32 -4.08 -28.01 17.03
N LYS A 33 -2.94 -28.36 16.42
CA LYS A 33 -1.78 -27.46 16.28
C LYS A 33 -2.12 -26.22 15.44
N HIS A 34 -3.03 -26.31 14.48
CA HIS A 34 -3.43 -25.18 13.65
C HIS A 34 -4.19 -24.13 14.45
N SER A 35 -5.17 -24.54 15.25
CA SER A 35 -5.96 -23.66 16.11
C SER A 35 -5.07 -22.89 17.10
N LEU A 36 -4.04 -23.55 17.64
CA LEU A 36 -3.04 -22.90 18.46
C LEU A 36 -2.23 -21.87 17.66
N LEU A 37 -1.70 -22.26 16.50
CA LEU A 37 -0.87 -21.37 15.67
C LEU A 37 -1.67 -20.17 15.15
N ALA A 38 -2.92 -20.37 14.76
CA ALA A 38 -3.84 -19.32 14.38
C ALA A 38 -4.07 -18.34 15.54
N ALA A 39 -4.34 -18.83 16.75
CA ALA A 39 -4.51 -17.97 17.92
C ALA A 39 -3.24 -17.18 18.29
N VAL A 40 -2.06 -17.78 18.11
CA VAL A 40 -0.77 -17.08 18.27
C VAL A 40 -0.63 -15.97 17.22
N LEU A 41 -0.92 -16.27 15.95
CA LEU A 41 -0.89 -15.30 14.86
C LEU A 41 -1.88 -14.16 15.12
N ASP A 42 -3.10 -14.46 15.54
CA ASP A 42 -4.12 -13.45 15.85
C ASP A 42 -3.64 -12.49 16.93
N ARG A 43 -3.06 -13.02 18.01
CA ARG A 43 -2.46 -12.18 19.06
C ARG A 43 -1.32 -11.33 18.53
N GLN A 44 -0.49 -11.85 17.63
CA GLN A 44 0.59 -11.10 17.02
C GLN A 44 0.05 -10.00 16.10
N PHE A 45 -0.92 -10.29 15.24
CA PHE A 45 -1.58 -9.31 14.38
C PHE A 45 -2.28 -8.21 15.19
N ALA A 46 -2.91 -8.53 16.32
CA ALA A 46 -3.48 -7.53 17.22
C ALA A 46 -2.42 -6.62 17.87
N ALA A 47 -1.16 -7.07 17.96
CA ALA A 47 -0.05 -6.20 18.36
C ALA A 47 0.45 -5.35 17.19
N VAL A 48 0.49 -5.91 15.97
CA VAL A 48 0.81 -5.17 14.74
C VAL A 48 -0.18 -4.02 14.53
N GLU A 49 -1.48 -4.31 14.60
CA GLU A 49 -2.57 -3.34 14.43
C GLU A 49 -2.39 -2.13 15.36
N ARG A 50 -2.20 -2.36 16.66
CA ARG A 50 -1.93 -1.29 17.64
C ARG A 50 -0.68 -0.48 17.33
N THR A 51 0.39 -1.13 16.84
CA THR A 51 1.62 -0.42 16.44
C THR A 51 1.37 0.48 15.23
N LEU A 52 0.58 0.00 14.26
CA LEU A 52 0.25 0.77 13.06
C LEU A 52 -0.69 1.93 13.37
N GLU A 53 -1.66 1.75 14.27
CA GLU A 53 -2.52 2.81 14.78
C GLU A 53 -1.70 3.92 15.45
N ALA A 54 -0.80 3.56 16.38
CA ALA A 54 0.07 4.53 17.04
C ALA A 54 0.99 5.25 16.03
N ALA A 55 1.51 4.55 15.03
CA ALA A 55 2.31 5.16 13.96
C ALA A 55 1.47 6.15 13.12
N ALA A 56 0.20 5.85 12.87
CA ALA A 56 -0.70 6.74 12.14
C ALA A 56 -0.98 8.02 12.94
N GLU A 57 -1.23 7.92 14.25
CA GLU A 57 -1.47 9.07 15.13
C GLU A 57 -0.25 10.01 15.16
N THR A 58 0.96 9.47 15.32
CA THR A 58 2.20 10.29 15.36
C THR A 58 2.53 10.99 14.03
N THR A 59 1.86 10.60 12.94
CA THR A 59 2.12 11.13 11.59
C THR A 59 0.96 11.93 11.02
N GLU A 60 -0.10 12.15 11.79
CA GLU A 60 -1.32 12.80 11.31
C GLU A 60 -1.06 14.20 10.70
N ALA A 61 -0.17 14.98 11.30
CA ALA A 61 0.22 16.31 10.83
C ALA A 61 1.20 16.31 9.64
N GLN A 62 1.68 15.14 9.20
CA GLN A 62 2.64 15.02 8.10
C GLN A 62 1.94 15.09 6.74
N PRO A 63 2.66 15.48 5.66
CA PRO A 63 2.14 15.39 4.31
C PRO A 63 1.64 13.99 3.96
N PHE A 64 0.59 13.91 3.14
CA PHE A 64 -0.08 12.65 2.80
C PHE A 64 0.87 11.53 2.35
N HIS A 65 1.81 11.84 1.44
CA HIS A 65 2.78 10.86 0.95
C HIS A 65 3.70 10.32 2.06
N VAL A 66 4.07 11.15 3.03
CA VAL A 66 4.88 10.73 4.19
C VAL A 66 4.08 9.79 5.08
N ARG A 67 2.78 10.05 5.27
CA ARG A 67 1.88 9.18 6.04
C ARG A 67 1.79 7.78 5.43
N VAL A 68 1.54 7.70 4.11
CA VAL A 68 1.49 6.44 3.37
C VAL A 68 2.82 5.69 3.44
N GLN A 69 3.93 6.39 3.19
CA GLN A 69 5.27 5.81 3.25
C GLN A 69 5.58 5.22 4.62
N ARG A 70 5.32 5.98 5.70
CA ARG A 70 5.58 5.52 7.07
C ARG A 70 4.69 4.34 7.45
N PHE A 71 3.42 4.36 7.07
CA PHE A 71 2.50 3.24 7.29
C PHE A 71 3.03 1.96 6.63
N LEU A 72 3.41 2.03 5.35
CA LEU A 72 3.88 0.85 4.60
C LEU A 72 5.23 0.32 5.12
N ILE A 73 6.15 1.20 5.53
CA ILE A 73 7.42 0.79 6.16
C ILE A 73 7.17 0.10 7.51
N ALA A 74 6.27 0.64 8.33
CA ALA A 74 5.90 0.06 9.62
C ALA A 74 5.22 -1.31 9.42
N ALA A 75 4.29 -1.39 8.47
CA ALA A 75 3.60 -2.63 8.11
C ALA A 75 4.59 -3.71 7.66
N GLY A 76 5.49 -3.38 6.71
CA GLY A 76 6.51 -4.32 6.23
C GLY A 76 7.43 -4.82 7.35
N THR A 77 7.84 -3.91 8.25
CA THR A 77 8.70 -4.23 9.40
C THR A 77 8.00 -5.18 10.37
N GLU A 78 6.76 -4.88 10.75
CA GLU A 78 5.97 -5.68 11.68
C GLU A 78 5.61 -7.06 11.11
N LEU A 79 5.23 -7.14 9.83
CA LEU A 79 4.98 -8.40 9.14
C LEU A 79 6.24 -9.28 9.07
N GLY A 80 7.41 -8.67 8.83
CA GLY A 80 8.70 -9.35 8.91
C GLY A 80 9.01 -9.88 10.30
N ARG A 81 8.73 -9.08 11.35
CA ARG A 81 8.97 -9.43 12.75
C ARG A 81 8.15 -10.63 13.21
N ILE A 82 6.91 -10.75 12.75
CA ILE A 82 6.02 -11.88 13.11
C ILE A 82 6.20 -13.08 12.17
N GLY A 83 7.02 -12.97 11.12
CA GLY A 83 7.25 -14.05 10.16
C GLY A 83 6.11 -14.25 9.15
N ALA A 84 5.21 -13.27 9.00
CA ALA A 84 4.05 -13.37 8.13
C ALA A 84 4.46 -13.49 6.65
N ALA A 85 5.49 -12.75 6.22
CA ALA A 85 5.99 -12.83 4.85
C ALA A 85 6.46 -14.25 4.48
N GLN A 86 7.12 -14.95 5.40
CA GLN A 86 7.62 -16.31 5.21
C GLN A 86 6.48 -17.34 5.18
N LEU A 87 5.44 -17.13 5.99
CA LEU A 87 4.24 -17.98 5.98
C LEU A 87 3.41 -17.77 4.71
N ALA A 88 3.33 -16.54 4.21
CA ALA A 88 2.61 -16.20 3.00
C ALA A 88 3.27 -16.74 1.72
N THR A 89 4.61 -16.75 1.69
CA THR A 89 5.39 -17.09 0.48
C THR A 89 6.02 -18.47 0.49
N GLY A 90 6.08 -19.14 1.65
CA GLY A 90 6.70 -20.45 1.79
C GLY A 90 5.86 -21.61 1.23
N ARG A 91 6.50 -22.77 1.02
CA ARG A 91 5.81 -24.06 0.79
C ARG A 91 5.22 -24.62 2.10
N GLY A 92 4.47 -23.80 2.80
CA GLY A 92 3.92 -24.08 4.13
C GLY A 92 2.50 -24.65 4.09
N ASP A 93 1.90 -24.67 5.27
CA ASP A 93 0.52 -25.08 5.47
C ASP A 93 -0.47 -24.11 4.81
N ALA A 94 -1.31 -24.62 3.91
CA ALA A 94 -2.23 -23.78 3.13
C ALA A 94 -3.29 -23.07 3.99
N THR A 95 -3.68 -23.66 5.11
CA THR A 95 -4.67 -23.07 6.03
C THR A 95 -4.04 -21.91 6.78
N LEU A 96 -2.83 -22.08 7.32
CA LEU A 96 -2.11 -20.98 7.97
C LEU A 96 -1.76 -19.86 6.99
N ARG A 97 -1.38 -20.20 5.76
CA ARG A 97 -1.14 -19.21 4.71
C ARG A 97 -2.39 -18.37 4.45
N ARG A 98 -3.56 -19.01 4.24
CA ARG A 98 -4.83 -18.31 4.05
C ARG A 98 -5.17 -17.43 5.26
N HIS A 99 -4.93 -17.92 6.48
CA HIS A 99 -5.14 -17.14 7.70
C HIS A 99 -4.28 -15.88 7.73
N VAL A 100 -3.00 -15.99 7.39
CA VAL A 100 -2.09 -14.85 7.27
C VAL A 100 -2.56 -13.88 6.19
N GLU A 101 -2.92 -14.37 5.00
CA GLU A 101 -3.44 -13.55 3.90
C GLU A 101 -4.68 -12.75 4.35
N GLN A 102 -5.64 -13.39 5.03
CA GLN A 102 -6.84 -12.74 5.56
C GLN A 102 -6.52 -11.67 6.62
N ARG A 103 -5.58 -11.96 7.53
CA ARG A 103 -5.17 -11.00 8.56
C ARG A 103 -4.39 -9.83 7.98
N VAL A 104 -3.54 -10.05 6.97
CA VAL A 104 -2.85 -8.97 6.24
C VAL A 104 -3.86 -8.06 5.55
N ASP A 105 -4.87 -8.62 4.87
CA ASP A 105 -5.91 -7.81 4.23
C ASP A 105 -6.64 -6.92 5.25
N THR A 106 -7.07 -7.51 6.37
CA THR A 106 -7.84 -6.80 7.40
C THR A 106 -7.01 -5.72 8.11
N VAL A 107 -5.77 -6.04 8.49
CA VAL A 107 -4.95 -5.14 9.34
C VAL A 107 -4.19 -4.10 8.51
N ILE A 108 -3.84 -4.43 7.26
CA ILE A 108 -2.95 -3.59 6.44
C ILE A 108 -3.70 -2.95 5.27
N TYR A 109 -4.31 -3.76 4.40
CA TYR A 109 -4.88 -3.24 3.17
C TYR A 109 -6.14 -2.41 3.41
N GLN A 110 -7.04 -2.83 4.31
CA GLN A 110 -8.22 -2.02 4.64
C GLN A 110 -7.83 -0.65 5.21
N ARG A 111 -6.78 -0.60 6.04
CA ARG A 111 -6.26 0.67 6.59
C ARG A 111 -5.58 1.53 5.54
N LEU A 112 -4.88 0.93 4.58
CA LEU A 112 -4.32 1.64 3.43
C LEU A 112 -5.42 2.22 2.53
N ASP A 113 -6.50 1.46 2.30
CA ASP A 113 -7.65 1.92 1.52
C ASP A 113 -8.33 3.12 2.19
N GLU A 114 -8.46 3.10 3.52
CA GLU A 114 -8.94 4.26 4.29
C GLU A 114 -8.03 5.47 4.11
N LEU A 115 -6.72 5.28 4.19
CA LEU A 115 -5.75 6.35 4.00
C LEU A 115 -5.88 6.97 2.60
N PHE A 116 -5.98 6.16 1.54
CA PHE A 116 -6.20 6.68 0.18
C PHE A 116 -7.56 7.37 0.03
N ARG A 117 -8.65 6.83 0.60
CA ARG A 117 -9.97 7.47 0.58
C ARG A 117 -9.95 8.84 1.27
N ASP A 118 -9.29 8.95 2.41
CA ASP A 118 -9.15 10.22 3.12
C ASP A 118 -8.28 11.21 2.35
N GLY A 119 -7.17 10.76 1.78
CA GLY A 119 -6.31 11.58 0.92
C GLY A 119 -7.05 12.12 -0.29
N HIS A 120 -7.89 11.32 -0.94
CA HIS A 120 -8.73 11.75 -2.05
C HIS A 120 -9.79 12.77 -1.61
N ARG A 121 -10.48 12.50 -0.49
CA ARG A 121 -11.50 13.41 0.06
C ARG A 121 -10.92 14.78 0.44
N GLN A 122 -9.66 14.82 0.85
CA GLN A 122 -8.91 16.02 1.20
C GLN A 122 -8.24 16.71 -0.01
N GLY A 123 -8.41 16.17 -1.23
CA GLY A 123 -7.80 16.72 -2.45
C GLY A 123 -6.30 16.46 -2.59
N ALA A 124 -5.69 15.64 -1.72
CA ALA A 124 -4.28 15.26 -1.81
C ALA A 124 -4.01 14.22 -2.91
N LEU A 125 -5.05 13.54 -3.41
CA LEU A 125 -5.00 12.56 -4.49
C LEU A 125 -6.03 12.89 -5.56
N SER A 126 -5.61 12.93 -6.83
CA SER A 126 -6.53 13.10 -7.96
C SER A 126 -6.99 11.79 -8.59
N ALA A 127 -6.26 10.70 -8.36
CA ALA A 127 -6.65 9.39 -8.85
C ALA A 127 -7.71 8.74 -7.93
N PRO A 128 -8.61 7.90 -8.47
CA PRO A 128 -9.57 7.14 -7.68
C PRO A 128 -8.86 6.27 -6.62
N PRO A 129 -9.29 6.29 -5.36
CA PRO A 129 -8.62 5.54 -4.29
C PRO A 129 -8.66 4.04 -4.53
N GLU A 130 -9.71 3.50 -5.15
CA GLU A 130 -9.85 2.07 -5.45
C GLU A 130 -8.75 1.60 -6.42
N LEU A 131 -8.42 2.43 -7.43
CA LEU A 131 -7.36 2.14 -8.38
C LEU A 131 -5.99 2.16 -7.70
N LEU A 132 -5.74 3.14 -6.83
CA LEU A 132 -4.49 3.24 -6.09
C LEU A 132 -4.32 2.07 -5.13
N SER A 133 -5.38 1.65 -4.45
CA SER A 133 -5.41 0.45 -3.60
C SER A 133 -5.04 -0.80 -4.38
N GLU A 134 -5.66 -1.05 -5.53
CA GLU A 134 -5.38 -2.23 -6.36
C GLU A 134 -3.93 -2.25 -6.88
N ILE A 135 -3.45 -1.12 -7.42
CA ILE A 135 -2.07 -1.01 -7.90
C ILE A 135 -1.09 -1.23 -6.75
N THR A 136 -1.32 -0.59 -5.60
CA THR A 136 -0.42 -0.66 -4.45
C THR A 136 -0.39 -2.07 -3.88
N ARG A 137 -1.57 -2.71 -3.70
CA ARG A 137 -1.67 -4.11 -3.25
C ARG A 137 -0.89 -5.04 -4.18
N GLY A 138 -1.16 -4.98 -5.48
CA GLY A 138 -0.50 -5.85 -6.47
C GLY A 138 1.02 -5.65 -6.52
N ALA A 139 1.47 -4.40 -6.46
CA ALA A 139 2.90 -4.09 -6.40
C ALA A 139 3.55 -4.65 -5.13
N LEU A 140 2.94 -4.46 -3.97
CA LEU A 140 3.44 -4.96 -2.68
C LEU A 140 3.50 -6.49 -2.65
N GLU A 141 2.43 -7.17 -3.05
CA GLU A 141 2.36 -8.63 -3.11
C GLU A 141 3.46 -9.20 -4.03
N ARG A 142 3.65 -8.58 -5.20
CA ARG A 142 4.66 -9.01 -6.15
C ARG A 142 6.07 -8.77 -5.64
N LEU A 143 6.33 -7.65 -4.99
CA LEU A 143 7.64 -7.31 -4.44
C LEU A 143 8.05 -8.26 -3.31
N LEU A 144 7.13 -8.56 -2.39
CA LEU A 144 7.36 -9.47 -1.27
C LEU A 144 7.66 -10.90 -1.71
N THR A 145 7.25 -11.28 -2.93
CA THR A 145 7.49 -12.61 -3.51
C THR A 145 8.62 -12.64 -4.55
N SER A 146 9.20 -11.47 -4.89
CA SER A 146 10.19 -11.33 -5.96
C SER A 146 11.63 -11.56 -5.46
N ARG A 147 12.54 -11.80 -6.40
CA ARG A 147 14.00 -11.79 -6.15
C ARG A 147 14.62 -10.40 -6.28
N LEU A 148 13.81 -9.42 -6.67
CA LEU A 148 14.22 -8.05 -6.96
C LEU A 148 15.03 -7.37 -5.83
N PRO A 149 14.71 -7.53 -4.52
CA PRO A 149 15.54 -6.94 -3.47
C PRO A 149 17.00 -7.40 -3.54
N GLY A 150 17.23 -8.69 -3.80
CA GLY A 150 18.57 -9.26 -3.91
C GLY A 150 19.29 -8.93 -5.21
N GLU A 151 18.55 -8.57 -6.27
CA GLU A 151 19.13 -8.14 -7.55
C GLU A 151 19.57 -6.67 -7.52
N LEU A 152 18.92 -5.85 -6.69
CA LEU A 152 19.20 -4.42 -6.56
C LEU A 152 20.11 -4.08 -5.37
N ASP A 153 20.52 -5.07 -4.57
CA ASP A 153 21.17 -4.86 -3.26
C ASP A 153 20.38 -3.91 -2.35
N TRP A 154 19.04 -3.94 -2.45
CA TRP A 154 18.13 -3.06 -1.72
C TRP A 154 17.49 -3.76 -0.54
N THR A 155 17.26 -3.00 0.54
CA THR A 155 16.44 -3.50 1.63
C THR A 155 14.96 -3.52 1.23
N ALA A 156 14.14 -4.29 1.93
CA ALA A 156 12.68 -4.24 1.76
C ALA A 156 12.14 -2.81 1.98
N ALA A 157 12.74 -2.04 2.90
CA ALA A 157 12.35 -0.66 3.15
C ALA A 157 12.67 0.27 1.96
N ASP A 158 13.78 0.03 1.25
CA ASP A 158 14.14 0.82 0.07
C ASP A 158 13.19 0.55 -1.10
N LEU A 159 12.81 -0.71 -1.31
CA LEU A 159 11.80 -1.08 -2.31
C LEU A 159 10.42 -0.50 -1.99
N LEU A 160 9.99 -0.57 -0.73
CA LEU A 160 8.73 0.03 -0.30
C LEU A 160 8.73 1.53 -0.53
N ARG A 161 9.82 2.22 -0.17
CA ARG A 161 10.01 3.65 -0.42
C ARG A 161 9.91 3.97 -1.91
N ALA A 162 10.68 3.29 -2.76
CA ALA A 162 10.68 3.54 -4.21
C ALA A 162 9.31 3.25 -4.85
N THR A 163 8.59 2.23 -4.37
CA THR A 163 7.25 1.88 -4.86
C THR A 163 6.25 2.97 -4.53
N VAL A 164 6.25 3.43 -3.27
CA VAL A 164 5.40 4.53 -2.81
C VAL A 164 5.73 5.80 -3.58
N ASP A 165 7.01 6.14 -3.72
CA ASP A 165 7.43 7.33 -4.45
C ASP A 165 6.99 7.23 -5.92
N THR A 166 7.11 6.07 -6.57
CA THR A 166 6.69 5.91 -7.98
C THR A 166 5.17 6.04 -8.15
N ILE A 167 4.39 5.36 -7.31
CA ILE A 167 2.92 5.36 -7.38
C ILE A 167 2.38 6.75 -7.02
N LEU A 168 2.90 7.34 -5.92
CA LEU A 168 2.43 8.62 -5.44
C LEU A 168 2.99 9.81 -6.23
N TYR A 169 4.18 9.74 -6.82
CA TYR A 169 4.68 10.80 -7.70
C TYR A 169 3.78 10.96 -8.93
N GLY A 170 3.41 9.84 -9.57
CA GLY A 170 2.43 9.84 -10.67
C GLY A 170 1.04 10.35 -10.25
N ALA A 171 0.57 9.94 -9.07
CA ALA A 171 -0.76 10.31 -8.55
C ALA A 171 -0.85 11.77 -8.03
N ILE A 172 0.23 12.30 -7.45
CA ILE A 172 0.31 13.65 -6.89
C ILE A 172 0.63 14.68 -7.98
N HIS A 173 1.45 14.35 -8.99
CA HIS A 173 1.79 15.29 -10.07
C HIS A 173 0.72 15.37 -11.17
N ALA A 174 -0.16 14.37 -11.28
CA ALA A 174 -1.39 14.49 -12.07
C ALA A 174 -2.33 15.58 -11.51
N ALA A 175 -2.36 15.75 -10.18
CA ALA A 175 -3.18 16.76 -9.49
C ALA A 175 -2.78 18.21 -9.82
N ARG A 176 -1.47 18.46 -9.95
CA ARG A 176 -0.94 19.81 -10.25
C ARG A 176 -1.16 20.20 -11.70
N ARG A 177 -1.07 19.27 -12.64
CA ARG A 177 -1.36 19.54 -14.07
C ARG A 177 -2.79 20.03 -14.31
N GLY A 178 -3.78 19.53 -13.56
CA GLY A 178 -5.16 20.02 -13.67
C GLY A 178 -5.33 21.47 -13.18
N ALA A 179 -4.58 21.90 -12.17
CA ALA A 179 -4.63 23.27 -11.67
C ALA A 179 -3.87 24.26 -12.58
N ASP A 180 -2.79 23.80 -13.21
CA ASP A 180 -2.00 24.60 -14.15
C ASP A 180 -2.73 24.73 -15.52
N ASP A 181 -3.44 23.69 -15.98
CA ASP A 181 -4.24 23.73 -17.21
C ASP A 181 -5.48 24.65 -17.10
N GLU A 182 -6.09 24.76 -15.92
CA GLU A 182 -7.19 25.69 -15.65
C GLU A 182 -6.69 27.15 -15.70
N GLN A 183 -5.50 27.42 -15.15
CA GLN A 183 -4.86 28.75 -15.21
C GLN A 183 -4.39 29.10 -16.62
N LEU A 184 -3.93 28.12 -17.40
CA LEU A 184 -3.56 28.31 -18.81
C LEU A 184 -4.78 28.64 -19.68
N ARG A 185 -5.95 28.05 -19.38
CA ARG A 185 -7.23 28.32 -20.07
C ARG A 185 -7.79 29.71 -19.76
N VAL A 186 -7.64 30.19 -18.52
CA VAL A 186 -8.08 31.54 -18.12
C VAL A 186 -7.15 32.63 -18.67
N ALA A 187 -5.89 32.30 -18.98
CA ALA A 187 -4.89 33.23 -19.48
C ALA A 187 -4.85 33.39 -21.02
N MET A 188 -5.63 32.61 -21.79
CA MET A 188 -5.77 32.82 -23.22
C MET A 188 -6.83 33.88 -23.50
N PRO A 189 -6.50 35.06 -24.06
CA PRO A 189 -7.51 35.98 -24.53
C PRO A 189 -8.29 35.32 -25.67
N ALA A 190 -9.62 35.47 -25.65
CA ALA A 190 -10.49 35.05 -26.74
C ALA A 190 -9.93 35.58 -28.07
N ALA A 191 -9.72 34.68 -29.03
CA ALA A 191 -9.26 35.04 -30.37
C ALA A 191 -10.22 36.08 -30.98
N PRO A 192 -9.73 37.09 -31.70
CA PRO A 192 -10.59 38.06 -32.36
C PRO A 192 -11.36 37.35 -33.47
N ASP A 193 -12.67 37.64 -33.56
CA ASP A 193 -13.57 37.12 -34.58
C ASP A 193 -13.01 37.37 -36.00
N GLU A 194 -12.79 36.29 -36.75
CA GLU A 194 -12.30 36.31 -38.14
C GLU A 194 -13.39 36.77 -39.14
N GLU A 195 -14.12 37.85 -38.85
CA GLU A 195 -15.21 38.35 -39.73
C GLU A 195 -14.91 39.70 -40.42
N GLU A 196 -13.72 40.27 -40.25
CA GLU A 196 -13.36 41.59 -40.84
C GLU A 196 -12.32 41.58 -41.98
N ALA A 197 -11.87 40.40 -42.43
CA ALA A 197 -10.82 40.30 -43.47
C ALA A 197 -11.33 40.33 -44.92
N VAL A 198 -12.64 40.44 -45.19
CA VAL A 198 -13.19 40.35 -46.57
C VAL A 198 -13.46 41.71 -47.23
N THR A 199 -13.38 42.84 -46.50
CA THR A 199 -13.74 44.16 -47.08
C THR A 199 -12.55 44.93 -47.68
N ALA A 200 -11.30 44.49 -47.47
CA ALA A 200 -10.12 45.24 -47.90
C ALA A 200 -9.58 44.86 -49.30
N CYS A 201 -10.05 43.77 -49.92
CA CYS A 201 -9.44 43.25 -51.17
C CYS A 201 -10.14 43.68 -52.48
N THR A 202 -11.18 44.53 -52.44
CA THR A 202 -11.94 44.94 -53.65
C THR A 202 -11.77 46.40 -54.07
N ARG A 203 -10.73 47.09 -53.62
CA ARG A 203 -10.56 48.53 -53.94
C ARG A 203 -9.19 48.92 -54.48
N GLU A 204 -8.54 48.08 -55.27
CA GLU A 204 -7.36 48.48 -56.07
C GLU A 204 -7.37 47.88 -57.50
N GLU A 205 -8.52 47.83 -58.17
CA GLU A 205 -8.55 47.68 -59.64
C GLU A 205 -9.70 48.50 -60.23
N SER A 206 -9.47 49.81 -60.43
CA SER A 206 -10.22 50.74 -61.31
C SER A 206 -9.56 52.12 -61.12
N SER A 207 -8.85 52.74 -62.07
CA SER A 207 -9.38 53.20 -63.35
C SER A 207 -8.27 53.84 -64.23
N PRO A 208 -8.57 54.13 -65.52
CA PRO A 208 -7.62 54.37 -66.61
C PRO A 208 -7.38 55.86 -66.91
N THR A 209 -6.34 56.17 -67.70
CA THR A 209 -6.38 56.80 -69.05
C THR A 209 -4.96 57.15 -69.48
#